data_AF-A0A933THA9-F1
#
_entry.id   AF-A0A933THA9-F1
#
_cell.length_a   1.000
_cell.length_b   1.000
_cell.length_c   1.000
_cell.angle_alpha   90.00
_cell.angle_beta   90.00
_cell.angle_gamma   90.00
#
_symmetry.space_group_name_H-M   'P 1'
#
loop_
_entity.id
_entity.type
_entity.pdbx_description
1 polymer ?
#
loop_
_entity_poly.entity_id
_entity_poly.type
_entity_poly.pdbx_seq_one_letter_code
_entity_poly.pdbx_strand_id
1 'polypeptide(L)'
;MRNRSNMLTPLAAALLLLASNGFCTPAPAEIAVSPDPQYLVFWQADVVFGSAIEALTKQIERAAPAWARAGGEPRTLAPLRSQAEAQVKSGDLKGAESTLHRILAVVAPGLQPAAAAPETVAVRMEQLAARLAERLGARGDGETRQLAFGLSFAPLMVEDQIPGVIREAFRAAERHDLAVAFSLDSHYFWQNRPDLWQDPENVEWSDWHGKANRARYLDWGAPQKLAPHMCYNSPALRREIARLAGRVIAPAILSGMEMLKAKGKPRLFAGLLVDSEPSVDDYTQLARLNARLARFMDDDGAARARLGYHALHNLGYGPGMKTRDFKEALALVNRDFIAFWARQFVEAGIPASRLYTHVPAQGFAFGDPVVDYTNAPAWIAFNPYSRPGWTTYALRDFDGYFQPLYGLLAGHGNPSWGGVEVNVGFGGRRGSWESYLWHHFGRGAKFVGVNTGATSAELTGQLERSAFSPEALAAYRRFLSGAALRPE
;
A
#
# COMPACT_ATOMS: atom_id res chain seq x y z
N MET A 1 46.98 40.27 1.47
CA MET A 1 45.77 40.49 0.65
C MET A 1 45.15 39.16 0.29
N ARG A 2 43.80 39.09 0.33
CA ARG A 2 42.88 38.02 -0.12
C ARG A 2 42.53 36.89 0.86
N ASN A 3 41.42 37.15 1.57
CA ASN A 3 40.25 36.31 1.87
C ASN A 3 40.39 34.77 1.84
N ARG A 4 40.14 34.15 3.00
CA ARG A 4 39.50 32.82 3.09
C ARG A 4 38.21 32.94 3.89
N SER A 5 37.10 32.84 3.15
CA SER A 5 35.74 32.79 3.66
C SER A 5 35.38 31.36 4.07
N ASN A 6 34.54 31.28 5.11
CA ASN A 6 33.87 30.12 5.67
C ASN A 6 33.23 29.19 4.62
N MET A 7 33.42 27.88 4.79
CA MET A 7 32.43 26.86 4.45
C MET A 7 32.43 25.80 5.55
N LEU A 8 31.49 25.94 6.48
CA LEU A 8 31.00 24.81 7.27
C LEU A 8 30.17 23.93 6.34
N THR A 9 30.52 22.65 6.25
CA THR A 9 29.80 21.66 5.45
C THR A 9 28.42 21.37 6.05
N PRO A 10 27.38 21.08 5.22
CA PRO A 10 26.03 20.74 5.69
C PRO A 10 25.99 19.53 6.65
N LEU A 11 27.01 18.68 6.62
CA LEU A 11 27.16 17.50 7.47
C LEU A 11 27.44 17.85 8.95
N ALA A 12 28.13 18.97 9.22
CA ALA A 12 28.47 19.39 10.57
C ALA A 12 27.27 20.02 11.32
N ALA A 13 26.35 20.65 10.59
CA ALA A 13 25.12 21.20 11.17
C ALA A 13 24.11 20.09 11.57
N ALA A 14 24.09 18.97 10.83
CA ALA A 14 23.23 17.83 11.13
C ALA A 14 23.71 17.02 12.35
N LEU A 15 25.04 16.96 12.59
CA LEU A 15 25.63 16.23 13.72
C LEU A 15 25.55 17.00 15.06
N LEU A 16 25.50 18.33 15.04
CA LEU A 16 25.34 19.14 16.26
C LEU A 16 23.91 19.17 16.81
N LEU A 17 22.90 18.85 16.00
CA LEU A 17 21.49 18.73 16.43
C LEU A 17 21.18 17.40 17.13
N LEU A 18 22.06 16.41 17.04
CA LEU A 18 21.85 15.06 17.62
C LEU A 18 22.54 14.84 18.98
N ALA A 19 23.37 15.78 19.43
CA ALA A 19 24.21 15.59 20.63
C ALA A 19 23.70 16.30 21.91
N SER A 20 22.59 17.06 21.87
CA SER A 20 22.17 17.91 23.00
C SER A 20 20.87 17.52 23.71
N ASN A 21 20.21 16.41 23.37
CA ASN A 21 18.95 16.04 24.02
C ASN A 21 19.17 14.97 25.10
N GLY A 22 19.52 15.45 26.30
CA GLY A 22 19.34 14.67 27.53
C GLY A 22 17.88 14.27 27.68
N PHE A 23 17.63 12.99 27.91
CA PHE A 23 16.31 12.41 28.11
C PHE A 23 15.66 12.94 29.39
N CYS A 24 15.04 14.11 29.34
CA CYS A 24 13.87 14.42 30.14
C CYS A 24 12.65 14.13 29.28
N THR A 25 11.77 13.22 29.71
CA THR A 25 10.46 13.00 29.08
C THR A 25 9.69 14.34 29.10
N PRO A 26 9.50 15.02 27.95
CA PRO A 26 8.68 16.22 27.93
C PRO A 26 7.23 15.83 28.22
N ALA A 27 6.52 16.67 28.97
CA ALA A 27 5.07 16.58 29.07
C ALA A 27 4.46 16.55 27.65
N PRO A 28 3.39 15.77 27.41
CA PRO A 28 2.81 15.66 26.08
C PRO A 28 2.40 17.05 25.59
N ALA A 29 3.11 17.56 24.58
CA ALA A 29 2.73 18.81 23.92
C ALA A 29 1.30 18.64 23.40
N GLU A 30 0.42 19.61 23.70
CA GLU A 30 -0.94 19.62 23.17
C GLU A 30 -0.89 19.51 21.65
N ILE A 31 -1.49 18.45 21.13
CA ILE A 31 -1.58 18.22 19.68
C ILE A 31 -2.50 19.30 19.12
N ALA A 32 -1.95 20.19 18.29
CA ALA A 32 -2.75 21.20 17.61
C ALA A 32 -3.90 20.53 16.85
N VAL A 33 -5.14 20.88 17.22
CA VAL A 33 -6.35 20.31 16.61
C VAL A 33 -6.47 20.87 15.19
N SER A 34 -6.03 20.09 14.20
CA SER A 34 -6.24 20.43 12.79
C SER A 34 -7.75 20.34 12.46
N PRO A 35 -8.30 21.31 11.70
CA PRO A 35 -9.71 21.31 11.30
C PRO A 35 -10.06 20.22 10.29
N ASP A 36 -9.07 19.47 9.77
CA ASP A 36 -9.35 18.38 8.84
C ASP A 36 -10.13 17.25 9.52
N PRO A 37 -11.16 16.69 8.84
CA PRO A 37 -11.88 15.54 9.35
C PRO A 37 -10.96 14.34 9.57
N GLN A 38 -11.36 13.45 10.47
CA GLN A 38 -10.74 12.15 10.66
C GLN A 38 -11.51 11.09 9.87
N TYR A 39 -10.77 10.24 9.16
CA TYR A 39 -11.33 9.23 8.26
C TYR A 39 -11.07 7.83 8.76
N LEU A 40 -12.15 7.05 8.91
CA LEU A 40 -12.07 5.60 9.07
C LEU A 40 -12.33 4.97 7.70
N VAL A 41 -11.33 4.32 7.13
CA VAL A 41 -11.34 3.84 5.75
C VAL A 41 -11.30 2.31 5.74
N PHE A 42 -12.08 1.65 4.89
CA PHE A 42 -12.00 0.20 4.69
C PHE A 42 -11.44 -0.11 3.30
N TRP A 43 -10.24 -0.69 3.26
CA TRP A 43 -9.59 -1.09 2.01
C TRP A 43 -10.32 -2.26 1.38
N GLN A 44 -10.60 -2.13 0.08
CA GLN A 44 -11.26 -3.17 -0.70
C GLN A 44 -10.21 -3.90 -1.55
N ALA A 45 -9.98 -5.18 -1.25
CA ALA A 45 -8.92 -5.98 -1.87
C ALA A 45 -9.13 -6.28 -3.36
N ASP A 46 -10.37 -6.19 -3.87
CA ASP A 46 -10.76 -6.85 -5.14
C ASP A 46 -11.12 -5.90 -6.28
N VAL A 47 -10.89 -4.59 -6.13
CA VAL A 47 -11.63 -3.64 -6.98
C VAL A 47 -11.03 -3.47 -8.37
N VAL A 48 -9.71 -3.56 -8.51
CA VAL A 48 -9.04 -3.09 -9.75
C VAL A 48 -8.40 -4.23 -10.58
N PHE A 49 -8.33 -5.46 -10.07
CA PHE A 49 -7.65 -6.56 -10.79
C PHE A 49 -8.51 -7.75 -11.24
N GLY A 50 -9.83 -7.75 -11.02
CA GLY A 50 -10.62 -8.96 -11.26
C GLY A 50 -12.09 -8.76 -11.56
N SER A 51 -12.47 -8.20 -12.71
CA SER A 51 -13.88 -8.32 -13.14
C SER A 51 -14.13 -9.55 -14.00
N ALA A 52 -13.30 -9.82 -15.01
CA ALA A 52 -13.52 -10.95 -15.92
C ALA A 52 -12.94 -12.27 -15.39
N ILE A 53 -11.64 -12.30 -15.08
CA ILE A 53 -10.93 -13.50 -14.59
C ILE A 53 -11.58 -14.02 -13.30
N GLU A 54 -11.85 -13.15 -12.34
CA GLU A 54 -12.48 -13.53 -11.07
C GLU A 54 -13.90 -14.05 -11.26
N ALA A 55 -14.71 -13.38 -12.10
CA ALA A 55 -16.06 -13.84 -12.41
C ALA A 55 -16.06 -15.21 -13.10
N LEU A 56 -15.13 -15.43 -14.04
CA LEU A 56 -14.96 -16.72 -14.70
C LEU A 56 -14.50 -17.80 -13.73
N THR A 57 -13.52 -17.51 -12.86
CA THR A 57 -13.07 -18.43 -11.81
C THR A 57 -14.23 -18.83 -10.90
N LYS A 58 -15.03 -17.87 -10.41
CA LYS A 58 -16.22 -18.14 -9.59
C LYS A 58 -17.28 -18.98 -10.32
N GLN A 59 -17.50 -18.74 -11.63
CA GLN A 59 -18.40 -19.56 -12.44
C GLN A 59 -17.88 -21.00 -12.58
N ILE A 60 -16.58 -21.18 -12.85
CA ILE A 60 -15.93 -22.48 -12.93
C ILE A 60 -16.04 -23.23 -11.60
N GLU A 61 -15.78 -22.56 -10.47
CA GLU A 61 -15.85 -23.16 -9.13
C GLU A 61 -17.27 -23.63 -8.79
N ARG A 62 -18.31 -22.90 -9.20
CA ARG A 62 -19.71 -23.31 -9.01
C ARG A 62 -20.11 -24.47 -9.92
N ALA A 63 -19.63 -24.49 -11.16
CA ALA A 63 -19.99 -25.51 -12.14
C ALA A 63 -19.22 -26.83 -11.97
N ALA A 64 -17.94 -26.76 -11.59
CA ALA A 64 -17.04 -27.92 -11.56
C ALA A 64 -17.54 -29.09 -10.69
N PRO A 65 -18.14 -28.89 -9.49
CA PRO A 65 -18.69 -30.00 -8.71
C PRO A 65 -19.83 -30.74 -9.40
N ALA A 66 -20.70 -30.03 -10.11
CA ALA A 66 -21.81 -30.65 -10.84
C ALA A 66 -21.31 -31.45 -12.05
N TRP A 67 -20.37 -30.88 -12.80
CA TRP A 67 -19.70 -31.58 -13.90
C TRP A 67 -18.96 -32.83 -13.45
N ALA A 68 -18.23 -32.78 -12.34
CA ALA A 68 -17.54 -33.94 -11.78
C ALA A 68 -18.53 -35.05 -11.37
N ARG A 69 -19.68 -34.70 -10.76
CA ARG A 69 -20.74 -35.66 -10.44
C ARG A 69 -21.38 -36.29 -11.68
N ALA A 70 -21.36 -35.60 -12.81
CA ALA A 70 -21.86 -36.11 -14.09
C ALA A 70 -20.81 -36.97 -14.84
N GLY A 71 -19.73 -37.39 -14.19
CA GLY A 71 -18.68 -38.22 -14.78
C GLY A 71 -17.54 -37.43 -15.44
N GLY A 72 -17.52 -36.11 -15.30
CA GLY A 72 -16.38 -35.29 -15.69
C GLY A 72 -15.13 -35.61 -14.86
N GLU A 73 -13.96 -35.59 -15.49
CA GLU A 73 -12.70 -35.99 -14.84
C GLU A 73 -11.80 -34.78 -14.56
N PRO A 74 -11.72 -34.28 -13.29
CA PRO A 74 -11.04 -33.01 -12.98
C PRO A 74 -9.58 -32.91 -13.42
N ARG A 75 -8.89 -34.04 -13.55
CA ARG A 75 -7.50 -34.10 -14.04
C ARG A 75 -7.35 -33.54 -15.45
N THR A 76 -8.39 -33.63 -16.28
CA THR A 76 -8.40 -33.10 -17.65
C THR A 76 -8.35 -31.57 -17.68
N LEU A 77 -8.74 -30.89 -16.60
CA LEU A 77 -8.66 -29.43 -16.48
C LEU A 77 -7.29 -28.96 -15.98
N ALA A 78 -6.45 -29.84 -15.44
CA ALA A 78 -5.18 -29.46 -14.82
C ALA A 78 -4.26 -28.65 -15.77
N PRO A 79 -4.06 -29.02 -17.04
CA PRO A 79 -3.23 -28.23 -17.95
C PRO A 79 -3.77 -26.81 -18.17
N LEU A 80 -5.09 -26.67 -18.33
CA LEU A 80 -5.73 -25.37 -18.52
C LEU A 80 -5.66 -24.51 -17.26
N ARG A 81 -5.83 -25.12 -16.07
CA ARG A 81 -5.70 -24.41 -14.79
C ARG A 81 -4.28 -23.90 -14.60
N SER A 82 -3.28 -24.73 -14.83
CA SER A 82 -1.87 -24.33 -14.78
C SER A 82 -1.54 -23.24 -15.80
N GLN A 83 -2.13 -23.32 -17.01
CA GLN A 83 -1.97 -22.29 -18.04
C GLN A 83 -2.58 -20.96 -17.59
N ALA A 84 -3.83 -20.94 -17.12
CA ALA A 84 -4.49 -19.73 -16.65
C ALA A 84 -3.73 -19.12 -15.46
N GLU A 85 -3.27 -19.93 -14.52
CA GLU A 85 -2.48 -19.48 -13.38
C GLU A 85 -1.13 -18.89 -13.82
N ALA A 86 -0.43 -19.52 -14.76
CA ALA A 86 0.81 -19.00 -15.32
C ALA A 86 0.58 -17.66 -16.04
N GLN A 87 -0.53 -17.52 -16.77
CA GLN A 87 -0.91 -16.27 -17.45
C GLN A 87 -1.28 -15.15 -16.48
N VAL A 88 -2.01 -15.45 -15.40
CA VAL A 88 -2.24 -14.48 -14.31
C VAL A 88 -0.91 -14.06 -13.69
N LYS A 89 -0.04 -15.01 -13.37
CA LYS A 89 1.29 -14.75 -12.79
C LYS A 89 2.20 -13.93 -13.71
N SER A 90 2.11 -14.12 -15.03
CA SER A 90 2.90 -13.37 -16.00
C SER A 90 2.29 -12.01 -16.38
N GLY A 91 1.07 -11.70 -15.93
CA GLY A 91 0.35 -10.49 -16.31
C GLY A 91 -0.41 -10.58 -17.64
N ASP A 92 -0.42 -11.75 -18.30
CA ASP A 92 -1.24 -12.03 -19.50
C ASP A 92 -2.71 -12.23 -19.12
N LEU A 93 -3.37 -11.15 -18.67
CA LEU A 93 -4.75 -11.20 -18.19
C LEU A 93 -5.75 -11.60 -19.30
N LYS A 94 -5.53 -11.15 -20.54
CA LYS A 94 -6.37 -11.53 -21.69
C LYS A 94 -6.22 -13.01 -22.02
N GLY A 95 -5.00 -13.53 -21.99
CA GLY A 95 -4.76 -14.95 -22.17
C GLY A 95 -5.34 -15.79 -21.03
N ALA A 96 -5.21 -15.33 -19.78
CA ALA A 96 -5.83 -15.98 -18.62
C ALA A 96 -7.35 -16.04 -18.76
N GLU A 97 -8.00 -14.93 -19.13
CA GLU A 97 -9.43 -14.85 -19.41
C GLU A 97 -9.84 -15.84 -20.51
N SER A 98 -9.11 -15.88 -21.62
CA SER A 98 -9.32 -16.84 -22.72
C SER A 98 -9.21 -18.30 -22.24
N THR A 99 -8.21 -18.61 -21.41
CA THR A 99 -8.03 -19.96 -20.86
C THR A 99 -9.15 -20.32 -19.88
N LEU A 100 -9.60 -19.37 -19.04
CA LEU A 100 -10.74 -19.58 -18.15
C LEU A 100 -12.04 -19.79 -18.93
N HIS A 101 -12.27 -19.09 -20.04
CA HIS A 101 -13.38 -19.40 -20.95
C HIS A 101 -13.33 -20.84 -21.48
N ARG A 102 -12.13 -21.34 -21.84
CA ARG A 102 -11.97 -22.74 -22.27
C ARG A 102 -12.29 -23.73 -21.14
N ILE A 103 -11.88 -23.44 -19.91
CA ILE A 103 -12.24 -24.27 -18.74
C ILE A 103 -13.75 -24.27 -18.52
N LEU A 104 -14.38 -23.09 -18.57
CA LEU A 104 -15.82 -22.95 -18.37
C LEU A 104 -16.61 -23.73 -19.43
N ALA A 105 -16.18 -23.69 -20.69
CA ALA A 105 -16.80 -24.46 -21.78
C ALA A 105 -16.75 -25.98 -21.55
N VAL A 106 -15.74 -26.49 -20.82
CA VAL A 106 -15.64 -27.91 -20.45
C VAL A 106 -16.56 -28.25 -19.28
N VAL A 107 -16.57 -27.42 -18.21
CA VAL A 107 -17.33 -27.73 -16.98
C VAL A 107 -18.80 -27.35 -17.05
N ALA A 108 -19.20 -26.52 -18.02
CA ALA A 108 -20.57 -26.10 -18.22
C ALA A 108 -20.87 -25.88 -19.71
N PRO A 109 -20.84 -26.94 -20.54
CA PRO A 109 -21.11 -26.81 -21.97
C PRO A 109 -22.52 -26.26 -22.19
N GLY A 110 -22.63 -25.14 -22.90
CA GLY A 110 -23.89 -24.44 -23.14
C GLY A 110 -24.25 -23.39 -22.08
N LEU A 111 -23.53 -23.33 -20.95
CA LEU A 111 -23.48 -22.12 -20.15
C LEU A 111 -22.67 -21.12 -20.97
N GLN A 112 -23.35 -20.24 -21.70
CA GLN A 112 -22.68 -19.02 -22.11
C GLN A 112 -22.09 -18.42 -20.84
N PRO A 113 -20.79 -18.04 -20.82
CA PRO A 113 -20.23 -17.32 -19.69
C PRO A 113 -21.28 -16.29 -19.37
N ALA A 114 -21.83 -16.33 -18.15
CA ALA A 114 -22.92 -15.44 -17.85
C ALA A 114 -22.40 -14.08 -18.26
N ALA A 115 -23.03 -13.47 -19.25
CA ALA A 115 -22.94 -12.04 -19.40
C ALA A 115 -23.68 -11.51 -18.17
N ALA A 116 -23.13 -11.73 -16.97
CA ALA A 116 -22.91 -10.60 -16.10
C ALA A 116 -22.20 -9.62 -17.03
N ALA A 117 -22.98 -8.77 -17.70
CA ALA A 117 -22.46 -7.63 -18.42
C ALA A 117 -21.40 -7.09 -17.47
N PRO A 118 -20.11 -7.12 -17.86
CA PRO A 118 -19.00 -7.03 -16.93
C PRO A 118 -19.35 -5.93 -15.97
N GLU A 119 -19.58 -6.29 -14.70
CA GLU A 119 -20.24 -5.41 -13.76
C GLU A 119 -19.54 -4.07 -13.88
N THR A 120 -20.27 -3.07 -14.41
CA THR A 120 -19.58 -1.86 -14.82
C THR A 120 -18.89 -1.30 -13.59
N VAL A 121 -17.74 -0.65 -13.78
CA VAL A 121 -17.01 -0.01 -12.68
C VAL A 121 -17.97 0.81 -11.79
N ALA A 122 -18.96 1.48 -12.40
CA ALA A 122 -20.03 2.19 -11.71
C ALA A 122 -20.85 1.30 -10.76
N VAL A 123 -21.39 0.18 -11.23
CA VAL A 123 -22.21 -0.74 -10.41
C VAL A 123 -21.38 -1.31 -9.25
N ARG A 124 -20.12 -1.67 -9.52
CA ARG A 124 -19.22 -2.16 -8.49
C ARG A 124 -18.96 -1.11 -7.41
N MET A 125 -18.68 0.14 -7.79
CA MET A 125 -18.47 1.23 -6.82
C MET A 125 -19.71 1.48 -5.97
N GLU A 126 -20.89 1.46 -6.58
CA GLU A 126 -22.16 1.58 -5.86
C GLU A 126 -22.35 0.46 -4.83
N GLN A 127 -22.11 -0.79 -5.22
CA GLN A 127 -22.25 -1.91 -4.30
C GLN A 127 -21.23 -1.90 -3.16
N LEU A 128 -20.00 -1.45 -3.41
CA LEU A 128 -19.00 -1.32 -2.34
C LEU A 128 -19.42 -0.27 -1.31
N ALA A 129 -19.81 0.91 -1.78
CA ALA A 129 -20.26 2.00 -0.91
C ALA A 129 -21.54 1.60 -0.14
N ALA A 130 -22.54 1.05 -0.83
CA ALA A 130 -23.80 0.62 -0.21
C ALA A 130 -23.58 -0.46 0.87
N ARG A 131 -22.82 -1.52 0.55
CA ARG A 131 -22.56 -2.62 1.50
C ARG A 131 -21.80 -2.15 2.72
N LEU A 132 -20.82 -1.25 2.55
CA LEU A 132 -20.08 -0.71 3.69
C LEU A 132 -20.98 0.15 4.58
N ALA A 133 -21.78 1.04 4.00
CA ALA A 133 -22.73 1.87 4.73
C ALA A 133 -23.75 1.03 5.51
N GLU A 134 -24.31 0.00 4.87
CA GLU A 134 -25.27 -0.93 5.50
C GLU A 134 -24.62 -1.70 6.65
N ARG A 135 -23.43 -2.27 6.41
CA ARG A 135 -22.73 -3.10 7.41
C ARG A 135 -22.38 -2.32 8.68
N LEU A 136 -21.95 -1.07 8.53
CA LEU A 136 -21.59 -0.24 9.69
C LEU A 136 -22.79 0.48 10.29
N GLY A 137 -23.81 0.81 9.50
CA GLY A 137 -25.00 1.53 9.96
C GLY A 137 -24.71 2.98 10.38
N ALA A 138 -23.53 3.51 10.07
CA ALA A 138 -23.10 4.87 10.36
C ALA A 138 -22.20 5.37 9.23
N ARG A 139 -22.25 6.69 8.94
CA ARG A 139 -21.45 7.32 7.87
C ARG A 139 -20.44 8.34 8.38
N GLY A 140 -20.65 8.84 9.60
CA GLY A 140 -19.91 9.98 10.14
C GLY A 140 -20.87 10.99 10.74
N ASP A 141 -20.30 12.05 11.31
CA ASP A 141 -21.04 13.19 11.89
C ASP A 141 -21.27 14.32 10.87
N GLY A 142 -20.73 14.18 9.65
CA GLY A 142 -20.83 15.18 8.59
C GLY A 142 -19.85 16.35 8.72
N GLU A 143 -19.02 16.38 9.76
CA GLU A 143 -18.16 17.51 10.09
C GLU A 143 -16.72 17.07 10.41
N THR A 144 -16.53 16.25 11.44
CA THR A 144 -15.22 15.93 12.02
C THR A 144 -14.83 14.45 11.89
N ARG A 145 -15.79 13.58 11.55
CA ARG A 145 -15.63 12.13 11.47
C ARG A 145 -16.36 11.60 10.24
N GLN A 146 -15.68 10.83 9.41
CA GLN A 146 -16.27 10.31 8.18
C GLN A 146 -15.82 8.88 7.92
N LEU A 147 -16.78 8.02 7.58
CA LEU A 147 -16.54 6.69 7.05
C LEU A 147 -16.15 6.80 5.57
N ALA A 148 -15.15 6.02 5.17
CA ALA A 148 -14.70 5.94 3.79
C ALA A 148 -14.54 4.49 3.32
N PHE A 149 -14.67 4.29 2.01
CA PHE A 149 -14.15 3.09 1.35
C PHE A 149 -12.86 3.44 0.60
N GLY A 150 -11.90 2.52 0.65
CA GLY A 150 -10.58 2.69 0.05
C GLY A 150 -10.37 1.77 -1.14
N LEU A 151 -9.77 2.29 -2.22
CA LEU A 151 -9.46 1.54 -3.43
C LEU A 151 -7.96 1.55 -3.70
N SER A 152 -7.37 0.38 -3.93
CA SER A 152 -5.97 0.26 -4.34
C SER A 152 -5.85 -0.04 -5.83
N PHE A 153 -4.85 0.54 -6.50
CA PHE A 153 -4.54 0.23 -7.89
C PHE A 153 -3.04 0.32 -8.16
N ALA A 154 -2.55 -0.51 -9.09
CA ALA A 154 -1.17 -0.43 -9.58
C ALA A 154 -1.09 0.37 -10.88
N PRO A 155 -0.61 1.63 -10.86
CA PRO A 155 -0.71 2.52 -12.02
C PRO A 155 -0.06 1.97 -13.28
N LEU A 156 1.04 1.23 -13.12
CA LEU A 156 1.82 0.66 -14.20
C LEU A 156 1.18 -0.59 -14.82
N MET A 157 0.15 -1.18 -14.19
CA MET A 157 -0.56 -2.34 -14.74
C MET A 157 -1.89 -2.01 -15.41
N VAL A 158 -2.59 -0.98 -14.92
CA VAL A 158 -4.01 -0.73 -15.21
C VAL A 158 -4.30 0.72 -15.58
N GLU A 159 -3.32 1.45 -16.11
CA GLU A 159 -3.38 2.88 -16.42
C GLU A 159 -4.72 3.32 -17.03
N ASP A 160 -5.17 2.65 -18.10
CA ASP A 160 -6.37 3.01 -18.86
C ASP A 160 -7.67 2.95 -18.02
N GLN A 161 -7.69 2.14 -16.96
CA GLN A 161 -8.86 1.96 -16.10
C GLN A 161 -8.97 3.03 -15.01
N ILE A 162 -7.84 3.62 -14.60
CA ILE A 162 -7.73 4.45 -13.40
C ILE A 162 -8.68 5.66 -13.44
N PRO A 163 -8.75 6.47 -14.52
CA PRO A 163 -9.64 7.63 -14.53
C PRO A 163 -11.12 7.24 -14.40
N GLY A 164 -11.50 6.08 -14.97
CA GLY A 164 -12.85 5.53 -14.86
C GLY A 164 -13.18 5.11 -13.44
N VAL A 165 -12.30 4.34 -12.81
CA VAL A 165 -12.43 3.90 -11.41
C VAL A 165 -12.54 5.07 -10.46
N ILE A 166 -11.63 6.04 -10.55
CA ILE A 166 -11.62 7.23 -9.67
C ILE A 166 -12.94 7.99 -9.82
N ARG A 167 -13.38 8.28 -11.05
CA ARG A 167 -14.61 9.03 -11.30
C ARG A 167 -15.85 8.35 -10.72
N GLU A 168 -16.01 7.05 -10.96
CA GLU A 168 -17.18 6.34 -10.43
C GLU A 168 -17.11 6.16 -8.91
N ALA A 169 -15.92 6.07 -8.33
CA ALA A 169 -15.74 6.02 -6.88
C ALA A 169 -16.16 7.35 -6.23
N PHE A 170 -15.79 8.49 -6.81
CA PHE A 170 -16.27 9.80 -6.35
C PHE A 170 -17.80 9.95 -6.46
N ARG A 171 -18.43 9.41 -7.51
CA ARG A 171 -19.89 9.41 -7.64
C ARG A 171 -20.57 8.54 -6.58
N ALA A 172 -20.01 7.36 -6.31
CA ALA A 172 -20.53 6.50 -5.24
C ALA A 172 -20.35 7.14 -3.86
N ALA A 173 -19.20 7.74 -3.59
CA ALA A 173 -18.95 8.53 -2.38
C ALA A 173 -20.01 9.62 -2.20
N GLU A 174 -20.27 10.41 -3.23
CA GLU A 174 -21.28 11.47 -3.22
C GLU A 174 -22.69 10.93 -2.92
N ARG A 175 -23.13 9.88 -3.63
CA ARG A 175 -24.48 9.30 -3.50
C ARG A 175 -24.73 8.66 -2.15
N HIS A 176 -23.74 7.98 -1.59
CA HIS A 176 -23.86 7.25 -0.33
C HIS A 176 -23.45 8.06 0.90
N ASP A 177 -23.01 9.31 0.70
CA ASP A 177 -22.44 10.18 1.72
C ASP A 177 -21.32 9.49 2.51
N LEU A 178 -20.44 8.82 1.77
CA LEU A 178 -19.21 8.19 2.27
C LEU A 178 -18.02 8.91 1.66
N ALA A 179 -16.91 8.98 2.39
CA ALA A 179 -15.66 9.42 1.79
C ALA A 179 -15.07 8.32 0.88
N VAL A 180 -14.17 8.73 -0.01
CA VAL A 180 -13.34 7.83 -0.81
C VAL A 180 -11.87 8.10 -0.55
N ALA A 181 -11.09 7.02 -0.46
CA ALA A 181 -9.63 7.05 -0.44
C ALA A 181 -9.07 6.20 -1.58
N PHE A 182 -7.86 6.54 -2.01
CA PHE A 182 -7.12 5.77 -3.00
C PHE A 182 -5.76 5.34 -2.45
N SER A 183 -5.22 4.22 -2.92
CA SER A 183 -3.85 3.78 -2.69
C SER A 183 -3.19 3.40 -4.00
N LEU A 184 -1.90 3.71 -4.11
CA LEU A 184 -1.07 3.31 -5.24
C LEU A 184 -0.22 2.11 -4.83
N ASP A 185 -0.17 1.08 -5.67
CA ASP A 185 0.78 -0.02 -5.51
C ASP A 185 1.69 -0.05 -6.74
N SER A 186 2.77 0.73 -6.77
CA SER A 186 3.54 0.90 -8.01
C SER A 186 4.68 -0.10 -8.13
N HIS A 187 5.54 -0.17 -7.12
CA HIS A 187 6.83 -0.81 -7.25
C HIS A 187 6.83 -2.35 -7.16
N TYR A 188 5.71 -2.92 -6.70
CA TYR A 188 5.45 -4.36 -6.74
C TYR A 188 4.88 -4.82 -8.09
N PHE A 189 4.15 -3.95 -8.77
CA PHE A 189 3.19 -4.32 -9.81
C PHE A 189 3.39 -3.47 -11.06
N TRP A 190 4.35 -3.92 -11.87
CA TRP A 190 4.74 -3.25 -13.11
C TRP A 190 5.11 -4.22 -14.24
N GLN A 191 4.74 -5.50 -14.10
CA GLN A 191 5.03 -6.56 -15.07
C GLN A 191 4.40 -6.31 -16.46
N ASN A 192 3.33 -5.50 -16.53
CA ASN A 192 2.72 -5.09 -17.80
C ASN A 192 3.52 -4.00 -18.55
N ARG A 193 4.69 -3.61 -18.03
CA ARG A 193 5.59 -2.61 -18.63
C ARG A 193 6.94 -3.19 -19.04
N PRO A 194 6.97 -4.21 -19.93
CA PRO A 194 8.23 -4.78 -20.40
C PRO A 194 9.12 -3.74 -21.06
N ASP A 195 8.55 -2.67 -21.63
CA ASP A 195 9.27 -1.50 -22.13
C ASP A 195 10.12 -0.79 -21.06
N LEU A 196 9.75 -0.93 -19.78
CA LEU A 196 10.50 -0.39 -18.65
C LEU A 196 11.33 -1.46 -17.95
N TRP A 197 10.73 -2.58 -17.53
CA TRP A 197 11.42 -3.54 -16.64
C TRP A 197 12.42 -4.46 -17.34
N GLN A 198 12.38 -4.58 -18.68
CA GLN A 198 13.41 -5.31 -19.43
C GLN A 198 14.67 -4.48 -19.70
N ASP A 199 14.59 -3.16 -19.52
CA ASP A 199 15.74 -2.28 -19.62
C ASP A 199 16.56 -2.35 -18.31
N PRO A 200 17.82 -2.81 -18.35
CA PRO A 200 18.66 -2.93 -17.16
C PRO A 200 18.92 -1.59 -16.46
N GLU A 201 18.74 -0.46 -17.16
CA GLU A 201 18.87 0.89 -16.60
C GLU A 201 17.71 1.26 -15.64
N ASN A 202 16.64 0.45 -15.62
CA ASN A 202 15.45 0.70 -14.79
C ASN A 202 15.31 -0.26 -13.61
N VAL A 203 16.18 -1.26 -13.49
CA VAL A 203 16.09 -2.29 -12.44
C VAL A 203 17.26 -2.19 -11.48
N GLU A 204 17.05 -2.62 -10.24
CA GLU A 204 18.13 -2.66 -9.26
C GLU A 204 19.23 -3.64 -9.63
N TRP A 205 20.42 -3.37 -9.12
CA TRP A 205 21.57 -4.27 -9.24
C TRP A 205 21.78 -5.06 -7.96
N SER A 206 22.43 -6.20 -8.11
CA SER A 206 22.82 -7.11 -7.03
C SER A 206 24.30 -6.99 -6.63
N ASP A 207 25.07 -6.17 -7.35
CA ASP A 207 26.47 -5.83 -7.06
C ASP A 207 26.87 -4.47 -7.67
N TRP A 208 28.08 -4.00 -7.34
CA TRP A 208 28.67 -2.78 -7.92
C TRP A 208 29.15 -2.94 -9.36
N HIS A 209 29.07 -4.13 -9.95
CA HIS A 209 29.54 -4.41 -11.31
C HIS A 209 28.41 -4.31 -12.36
N GLY A 210 27.23 -3.85 -11.96
CA GLY A 210 26.12 -3.68 -12.89
C GLY A 210 25.23 -4.91 -13.05
N LYS A 211 25.33 -5.91 -12.16
CA LYS A 211 24.53 -7.14 -12.31
C LYS A 211 23.05 -6.88 -12.00
N ALA A 212 22.28 -6.62 -13.05
CA ALA A 212 20.85 -6.42 -13.01
C ALA A 212 20.11 -7.57 -12.30
N ASN A 213 19.23 -7.19 -11.38
CA ASN A 213 18.29 -8.11 -10.75
C ASN A 213 17.25 -8.58 -11.78
N ARG A 214 16.88 -9.86 -11.71
CA ARG A 214 15.99 -10.51 -12.70
C ARG A 214 14.57 -10.72 -12.23
N ALA A 215 14.33 -10.64 -10.92
CA ALA A 215 13.01 -10.84 -10.34
C ALA A 215 12.97 -10.29 -8.91
N ARG A 216 11.77 -10.02 -8.42
CA ARG A 216 11.54 -9.73 -7.01
C ARG A 216 10.83 -10.89 -6.34
N TYR A 217 11.16 -11.17 -5.09
CA TYR A 217 10.58 -12.26 -4.31
C TYR A 217 9.93 -11.72 -3.06
N LEU A 218 8.67 -12.09 -2.82
CA LEU A 218 7.89 -11.64 -1.66
C LEU A 218 7.01 -12.77 -1.14
N ASP A 219 6.55 -12.60 0.10
CA ASP A 219 5.66 -13.54 0.75
C ASP A 219 4.64 -12.81 1.61
N TRP A 220 3.43 -12.65 1.08
CA TRP A 220 2.28 -12.04 1.76
C TRP A 220 1.25 -13.08 2.20
N GLY A 221 1.70 -14.30 2.50
CA GLY A 221 0.87 -15.46 2.80
C GLY A 221 1.22 -16.65 1.90
N ALA A 222 1.63 -16.39 0.67
CA ALA A 222 2.24 -17.35 -0.24
C ALA A 222 3.47 -16.73 -0.93
N PRO A 223 4.57 -17.48 -1.13
CA PRO A 223 5.72 -17.03 -1.91
C PRO A 223 5.32 -16.68 -3.35
N GLN A 224 5.80 -15.52 -3.82
CA GLN A 224 5.56 -15.03 -5.17
C GLN A 224 6.87 -14.55 -5.81
N LYS A 225 6.93 -14.70 -7.13
CA LYS A 225 7.94 -14.13 -8.00
C LYS A 225 7.28 -13.04 -8.84
N LEU A 226 7.80 -11.82 -8.75
CA LEU A 226 7.32 -10.63 -9.46
C LEU A 226 8.36 -10.13 -10.45
N ALA A 227 7.99 -9.11 -11.24
CA ALA A 227 8.94 -8.34 -12.04
C ALA A 227 10.14 -7.86 -11.18
N PRO A 228 11.32 -7.61 -11.79
CA PRO A 228 12.49 -7.12 -11.08
C PRO A 228 12.18 -5.93 -10.17
N HIS A 229 13.02 -5.74 -9.16
CA HIS A 229 12.94 -4.55 -8.32
C HIS A 229 13.29 -3.30 -9.15
N MET A 230 12.47 -2.24 -9.07
CA MET A 230 12.74 -0.96 -9.73
C MET A 230 13.99 -0.30 -9.15
N CYS A 231 14.82 0.31 -10.00
CA CYS A 231 15.77 1.33 -9.60
C CYS A 231 15.03 2.67 -9.46
N TYR A 232 14.65 3.05 -8.23
CA TYR A 232 13.72 4.17 -8.00
C TYR A 232 14.19 5.52 -8.55
N ASN A 233 15.50 5.73 -8.65
CA ASN A 233 16.05 6.96 -9.18
C ASN A 233 16.39 6.88 -10.68
N SER A 234 16.01 5.80 -11.38
CA SER A 234 16.11 5.72 -12.84
C SER A 234 15.40 6.91 -13.50
N PRO A 235 16.05 7.61 -14.45
CA PRO A 235 15.42 8.70 -15.18
C PRO A 235 14.17 8.31 -15.95
N ALA A 236 14.11 7.11 -16.54
CA ALA A 236 12.95 6.68 -17.31
C ALA A 236 11.76 6.39 -16.39
N LEU A 237 11.98 5.69 -15.28
CA LEU A 237 10.96 5.43 -14.28
C LEU A 237 10.43 6.73 -13.66
N ARG A 238 11.30 7.68 -13.30
CA ARG A 238 10.87 8.97 -12.74
C ARG A 238 10.04 9.79 -13.73
N ARG A 239 10.40 9.79 -15.01
CA ARG A 239 9.59 10.44 -16.06
C ARG A 239 8.22 9.80 -16.17
N GLU A 240 8.16 8.47 -16.11
CA GLU A 240 6.90 7.77 -16.23
C GLU A 240 5.99 7.98 -15.02
N ILE A 241 6.54 7.92 -13.81
CA ILE A 241 5.83 8.23 -12.57
C ILE A 241 5.28 9.65 -12.59
N ALA A 242 6.08 10.63 -13.02
CA ALA A 242 5.63 12.01 -13.19
C ALA A 242 4.49 12.13 -14.21
N ARG A 243 4.56 11.39 -15.32
CA ARG A 243 3.49 11.34 -16.33
C ARG A 243 2.22 10.73 -15.75
N LEU A 244 2.29 9.59 -15.07
CA LEU A 244 1.14 8.92 -14.47
C LEU A 244 0.48 9.80 -13.41
N ALA A 245 1.26 10.35 -12.49
CA ALA A 245 0.76 11.25 -11.45
C ALA A 245 0.09 12.48 -12.07
N GLY A 246 0.80 13.22 -12.93
CA GLY A 246 0.35 14.51 -13.46
C GLY A 246 -0.68 14.45 -14.59
N ARG A 247 -0.71 13.38 -15.39
CA ARG A 247 -1.57 13.29 -16.59
C ARG A 247 -2.69 12.27 -16.51
N VAL A 248 -2.61 11.29 -15.60
CA VAL A 248 -3.62 10.22 -15.49
C VAL A 248 -4.36 10.31 -14.17
N ILE A 249 -3.64 10.25 -13.05
CA ILE A 249 -4.24 10.08 -11.73
C ILE A 249 -4.74 11.41 -11.17
N ALA A 250 -3.86 12.42 -11.08
CA ALA A 250 -4.22 13.70 -10.46
C ALA A 250 -5.40 14.41 -11.16
N PRO A 251 -5.46 14.48 -12.50
CA PRO A 251 -6.61 15.10 -13.17
C PRO A 251 -7.94 14.44 -12.82
N ALA A 252 -7.98 13.10 -12.70
CA ALA A 252 -9.18 12.37 -12.30
C ALA A 252 -9.58 12.67 -10.84
N ILE A 253 -8.60 12.73 -9.93
CA ILE A 253 -8.85 13.07 -8.52
C ILE A 253 -9.37 14.51 -8.39
N LEU A 254 -8.73 15.47 -9.04
CA LEU A 254 -9.11 16.88 -8.98
C LEU A 254 -10.51 17.11 -9.56
N SER A 255 -10.85 16.43 -10.65
CA SER A 255 -12.22 16.44 -11.19
C SER A 255 -13.25 15.95 -10.17
N GLY A 256 -12.93 14.86 -9.44
CA GLY A 256 -13.76 14.35 -8.36
C GLY A 256 -13.88 15.31 -7.17
N MET A 257 -12.78 15.94 -6.76
CA MET A 257 -12.75 16.93 -5.68
C MET A 257 -13.59 18.17 -6.02
N GLU A 258 -13.47 18.70 -7.24
CA GLU A 258 -14.27 19.85 -7.68
C GLU A 258 -15.76 19.49 -7.78
N MET A 259 -16.09 18.27 -8.23
CA MET A 259 -17.46 17.78 -8.21
C MET A 259 -18.02 17.75 -6.77
N LEU A 260 -17.27 17.18 -5.82
CA LEU A 260 -17.68 17.14 -4.42
C LEU A 260 -17.84 18.55 -3.83
N LYS A 261 -16.92 19.46 -4.13
CA LYS A 261 -16.98 20.87 -3.70
C LYS A 261 -18.21 21.58 -4.24
N ALA A 262 -18.53 21.42 -5.52
CA ALA A 262 -19.73 21.97 -6.15
C ALA A 262 -21.03 21.42 -5.54
N LYS A 263 -20.97 20.24 -4.91
CA LYS A 263 -22.09 19.62 -4.16
C LYS A 263 -22.08 19.94 -2.66
N GLY A 264 -21.17 20.79 -2.18
CA GLY A 264 -21.04 21.10 -0.74
C GLY A 264 -20.52 19.93 0.09
N LYS A 265 -19.85 18.96 -0.52
CA LYS A 265 -19.35 17.73 0.11
C LYS A 265 -17.81 17.56 -0.01
N PRO A 266 -16.97 18.61 0.11
CA PRO A 266 -15.52 18.48 -0.08
C PRO A 266 -14.86 17.52 0.92
N ARG A 267 -15.50 17.29 2.08
CA ARG A 267 -15.06 16.34 3.09
C ARG A 267 -15.03 14.88 2.62
N LEU A 268 -15.73 14.53 1.54
CA LEU A 268 -15.82 13.14 1.06
C LEU A 268 -14.59 12.66 0.28
N PHE A 269 -13.51 13.45 0.21
CA PHE A 269 -12.20 12.96 -0.21
C PHE A 269 -11.31 12.72 1.02
N ALA A 270 -11.10 11.46 1.39
CA ALA A 270 -10.30 11.09 2.55
C ALA A 270 -8.79 11.28 2.28
N GLY A 271 -8.34 10.94 1.06
CA GLY A 271 -6.97 11.16 0.62
C GLY A 271 -6.44 10.11 -0.36
N LEU A 272 -5.13 10.17 -0.59
CA LEU A 272 -4.35 9.28 -1.44
C LEU A 272 -3.13 8.78 -0.65
N LEU A 273 -2.95 7.46 -0.59
CA LEU A 273 -1.72 6.84 -0.14
C LEU A 273 -0.71 6.81 -1.28
N VAL A 274 0.47 7.37 -1.05
CA VAL A 274 1.53 7.50 -2.06
C VAL A 274 2.48 6.30 -2.01
N ASP A 275 2.21 5.37 -2.91
CA ASP A 275 2.79 4.02 -2.97
C ASP A 275 2.55 3.18 -1.70
N SER A 276 2.82 1.89 -1.77
CA SER A 276 2.59 0.92 -0.70
C SER A 276 3.91 0.33 -0.26
N GLU A 277 4.33 0.58 0.98
CA GLU A 277 5.55 0.05 1.61
C GLU A 277 6.83 -0.02 0.73
N PRO A 278 7.30 1.09 0.15
CA PRO A 278 8.54 1.08 -0.63
C PRO A 278 9.73 0.56 0.16
N SER A 279 10.45 -0.35 -0.47
CA SER A 279 11.59 -1.05 0.10
C SER A 279 12.69 -1.20 -0.95
N VAL A 280 13.89 -1.53 -0.50
CA VAL A 280 14.99 -2.02 -1.34
C VAL A 280 15.49 -3.30 -0.67
N ASP A 281 15.11 -4.44 -1.23
CA ASP A 281 15.19 -5.74 -0.54
C ASP A 281 16.66 -6.22 -0.32
N ASP A 282 16.93 -6.79 0.86
CA ASP A 282 18.17 -7.52 1.18
C ASP A 282 17.89 -9.01 1.40
N TYR A 283 18.07 -9.82 0.36
CA TYR A 283 17.84 -11.25 0.44
C TYR A 283 18.95 -12.04 1.16
N THR A 284 20.05 -11.40 1.58
CA THR A 284 21.19 -12.11 2.19
C THR A 284 20.84 -12.78 3.52
N GLN A 285 19.84 -12.25 4.24
CA GLN A 285 19.37 -12.81 5.50
C GLN A 285 18.08 -13.63 5.37
N LEU A 286 17.58 -13.81 4.14
CA LEU A 286 16.22 -14.31 3.93
C LEU A 286 15.95 -15.68 4.55
N ALA A 287 16.93 -16.59 4.55
CA ALA A 287 16.74 -17.91 5.17
C ALA A 287 16.41 -17.86 6.66
N ARG A 288 16.92 -16.83 7.38
CA ARG A 288 16.62 -16.59 8.79
C ARG A 288 15.26 -15.93 8.98
N LEU A 289 14.88 -15.04 8.07
CA LEU A 289 13.68 -14.20 8.19
C LEU A 289 12.43 -14.90 7.67
N ASN A 290 12.57 -15.61 6.56
CA ASN A 290 11.51 -16.35 5.88
C ASN A 290 12.12 -17.54 5.13
N ALA A 291 12.27 -18.67 5.83
CA ALA A 291 12.82 -19.90 5.27
C ALA A 291 12.01 -20.43 4.07
N ARG A 292 10.70 -20.18 4.04
CA ARG A 292 9.82 -20.59 2.94
C ARG A 292 10.14 -19.82 1.66
N LEU A 293 10.26 -18.49 1.74
CA LEU A 293 10.64 -17.68 0.58
C LEU A 293 12.07 -17.96 0.13
N ALA A 294 12.99 -18.20 1.07
CA ALA A 294 14.36 -18.60 0.74
C ALA A 294 14.40 -19.90 -0.08
N ARG A 295 13.65 -20.92 0.33
CA ARG A 295 13.53 -22.17 -0.42
C ARG A 295 12.95 -21.94 -1.82
N PHE A 296 11.92 -21.11 -1.92
CA PHE A 296 11.32 -20.76 -3.21
C PHE A 296 12.32 -20.08 -4.16
N MET A 297 13.19 -19.20 -3.64
CA MET A 297 14.29 -18.62 -4.43
C MET A 297 15.34 -19.65 -4.84
N ASP A 298 15.70 -20.57 -3.92
CA ASP A 298 16.65 -21.65 -4.22
C ASP A 298 16.10 -22.57 -5.33
N ASP A 299 14.81 -22.92 -5.29
CA ASP A 299 14.11 -23.72 -6.30
C ASP A 299 14.05 -22.99 -7.67
N ASP A 300 14.00 -21.66 -7.68
CA ASP A 300 14.07 -20.83 -8.90
C ASP A 300 15.51 -20.60 -9.41
N GLY A 301 16.53 -21.02 -8.64
CA GLY A 301 17.94 -20.77 -8.95
C GLY A 301 18.35 -19.30 -8.81
N ALA A 302 17.61 -18.51 -8.02
CA ALA A 302 17.85 -17.10 -7.82
C ALA A 302 18.93 -16.85 -6.75
N ALA A 303 19.79 -15.86 -6.97
CA ALA A 303 20.80 -15.49 -5.99
C ALA A 303 20.17 -14.71 -4.83
N ARG A 304 20.51 -15.10 -3.59
CA ARG A 304 20.16 -14.35 -2.37
C ARG A 304 21.14 -13.19 -2.16
N ALA A 305 20.98 -12.17 -2.98
CA ALA A 305 21.83 -10.98 -2.96
C ALA A 305 21.11 -9.78 -2.33
N ARG A 306 21.92 -8.81 -1.87
CA ARG A 306 21.42 -7.49 -1.48
C ARG A 306 21.14 -6.67 -2.74
N LEU A 307 20.10 -5.84 -2.73
CA LEU A 307 19.80 -4.89 -3.80
C LEU A 307 20.21 -3.46 -3.42
N GLY A 308 19.98 -2.50 -4.32
CA GLY A 308 20.20 -1.07 -4.07
C GLY A 308 21.50 -0.52 -4.66
N TYR A 309 22.34 -1.37 -5.22
CA TYR A 309 23.62 -0.95 -5.80
C TYR A 309 23.42 0.00 -6.98
N HIS A 310 22.35 -0.14 -7.77
CA HIS A 310 22.11 0.73 -8.91
C HIS A 310 21.67 2.12 -8.44
N ALA A 311 20.68 2.20 -7.55
CA ALA A 311 20.25 3.48 -7.03
C ALA A 311 21.40 4.22 -6.33
N LEU A 312 22.24 3.52 -5.57
CA LEU A 312 23.40 4.14 -4.93
C LEU A 312 24.48 4.56 -5.94
N HIS A 313 24.73 3.76 -6.97
CA HIS A 313 25.64 4.14 -8.06
C HIS A 313 25.18 5.45 -8.74
N ASN A 314 23.87 5.59 -9.01
CA ASN A 314 23.29 6.81 -9.57
C ASN A 314 23.43 8.04 -8.66
N LEU A 315 23.65 7.83 -7.35
CA LEU A 315 23.95 8.87 -6.37
C LEU A 315 25.45 9.12 -6.17
N GLY A 316 26.31 8.44 -6.95
CA GLY A 316 27.77 8.60 -6.90
C GLY A 316 28.48 7.73 -5.85
N TYR A 317 27.79 6.76 -5.25
CA TYR A 317 28.41 5.79 -4.34
C TYR A 317 29.09 4.66 -5.11
N GLY A 318 30.01 3.95 -4.43
CA GLY A 318 30.76 2.84 -5.01
C GLY A 318 31.33 1.86 -3.98
N PRO A 319 32.20 0.92 -4.39
CA PRO A 319 32.69 -0.19 -3.56
C PRO A 319 33.36 0.17 -2.23
N GLY A 320 33.89 1.40 -2.09
CA GLY A 320 34.55 1.88 -0.87
C GLY A 320 33.60 2.30 0.26
N MET A 321 32.29 2.21 0.07
CA MET A 321 31.28 2.65 1.04
C MET A 321 31.19 1.71 2.25
N LYS A 322 31.03 2.28 3.47
CA LYS A 322 30.81 1.47 4.68
C LYS A 322 29.37 0.94 4.74
N THR A 323 29.16 -0.20 5.39
CA THR A 323 27.85 -0.86 5.48
C THR A 323 26.77 -0.02 6.17
N ARG A 324 27.14 0.77 7.20
CA ARG A 324 26.19 1.67 7.87
C ARG A 324 25.74 2.78 6.93
N ASP A 325 26.70 3.43 6.26
CA ASP A 325 26.42 4.42 5.23
C ASP A 325 25.51 3.82 4.16
N PHE A 326 25.74 2.56 3.77
CA PHE A 326 24.95 1.87 2.76
C PHE A 326 23.48 1.74 3.15
N LYS A 327 23.18 1.23 4.35
CA LYS A 327 21.79 1.08 4.83
C LYS A 327 21.08 2.44 4.96
N GLU A 328 21.76 3.43 5.54
CA GLU A 328 21.22 4.78 5.68
C GLU A 328 20.98 5.43 4.30
N ALA A 329 21.88 5.25 3.33
CA ALA A 329 21.71 5.75 1.97
C ALA A 329 20.55 5.06 1.23
N LEU A 330 20.32 3.76 1.43
CA LEU A 330 19.14 3.08 0.88
C LEU A 330 17.83 3.54 1.51
N ALA A 331 17.82 3.80 2.82
CA ALA A 331 16.64 4.39 3.46
C ALA A 331 16.31 5.78 2.87
N LEU A 332 17.33 6.57 2.52
CA LEU A 332 17.13 7.83 1.79
C LEU A 332 16.59 7.61 0.37
N VAL A 333 17.05 6.58 -0.35
CA VAL A 333 16.49 6.20 -1.66
C VAL A 333 14.99 5.88 -1.55
N ASN A 334 14.58 5.10 -0.54
CA ASN A 334 13.16 4.82 -0.26
C ASN A 334 12.38 6.10 0.05
N ARG A 335 12.89 6.95 0.96
CA ARG A 335 12.24 8.23 1.31
C ARG A 335 12.08 9.14 0.10
N ASP A 336 13.13 9.28 -0.71
CA ASP A 336 13.14 10.19 -1.85
C ASP A 336 12.20 9.71 -2.96
N PHE A 337 12.02 8.39 -3.10
CA PHE A 337 11.03 7.81 -4.01
C PHE A 337 9.58 8.15 -3.58
N ILE A 338 9.26 7.94 -2.30
CA ILE A 338 7.96 8.32 -1.71
C ILE A 338 7.71 9.83 -1.87
N ALA A 339 8.71 10.64 -1.50
CA ALA A 339 8.62 12.09 -1.59
C ALA A 339 8.48 12.57 -3.05
N PHE A 340 9.08 11.86 -4.01
CA PHE A 340 8.95 12.19 -5.42
C PHE A 340 7.50 11.99 -5.88
N TRP A 341 6.89 10.83 -5.62
CA TRP A 341 5.46 10.60 -5.89
C TRP A 341 4.58 11.69 -5.28
N ALA A 342 4.74 11.93 -3.98
CA ALA A 342 3.97 12.95 -3.26
C ALA A 342 4.12 14.33 -3.89
N ARG A 343 5.35 14.73 -4.23
CA ARG A 343 5.64 16.00 -4.90
C ARG A 343 4.90 16.11 -6.23
N GLN A 344 4.89 15.06 -7.05
CA GLN A 344 4.21 15.11 -8.36
C GLN A 344 2.70 15.35 -8.20
N PHE A 345 2.07 14.81 -7.16
CA PHE A 345 0.67 15.08 -6.85
C PHE A 345 0.43 16.49 -6.32
N VAL A 346 1.31 17.01 -5.46
CA VAL A 346 1.24 18.40 -4.98
C VAL A 346 1.42 19.39 -6.13
N GLU A 347 2.41 19.18 -6.99
CA GLU A 347 2.64 20.00 -8.19
C GLU A 347 1.45 19.96 -9.16
N ALA A 348 0.73 18.83 -9.21
CA ALA A 348 -0.50 18.72 -9.99
C ALA A 348 -1.73 19.37 -9.31
N GLY A 349 -1.65 19.76 -8.03
CA GLY A 349 -2.69 20.49 -7.31
C GLY A 349 -3.42 19.69 -6.22
N ILE A 350 -3.04 18.43 -5.95
CA ILE A 350 -3.60 17.69 -4.80
C ILE A 350 -2.98 18.24 -3.51
N PRO A 351 -3.77 18.65 -2.50
CA PRO A 351 -3.23 19.17 -1.25
C PRO A 351 -2.35 18.15 -0.53
N ALA A 352 -1.17 18.58 -0.06
CA ALA A 352 -0.28 17.74 0.76
C ALA A 352 -0.96 17.15 2.00
N SER A 353 -1.93 17.86 2.58
CA SER A 353 -2.74 17.38 3.71
C SER A 353 -3.66 16.20 3.37
N ARG A 354 -3.81 15.87 2.09
CA ARG A 354 -4.59 14.73 1.57
C ARG A 354 -3.71 13.59 1.05
N LEU A 355 -2.39 13.72 1.16
CA LEU A 355 -1.44 12.68 0.80
C LEU A 355 -0.91 12.03 2.08
N TYR A 356 -0.76 10.71 2.07
CA TYR A 356 -0.19 9.94 3.18
C TYR A 356 0.87 8.98 2.64
N THR A 357 2.03 8.90 3.28
CA THR A 357 2.97 7.81 2.96
C THR A 357 2.43 6.47 3.45
N HIS A 358 2.99 5.37 2.95
CA HIS A 358 2.73 4.02 3.45
C HIS A 358 4.06 3.33 3.74
N VAL A 359 4.41 3.26 5.03
CA VAL A 359 5.68 2.69 5.49
C VAL A 359 5.40 1.64 6.57
N PRO A 360 6.04 0.47 6.56
CA PRO A 360 5.82 -0.52 7.61
C PRO A 360 6.34 0.00 8.96
N ALA A 361 5.48 0.17 9.98
CA ALA A 361 5.93 0.52 11.34
C ALA A 361 6.42 -0.68 12.16
N GLN A 362 6.40 -1.90 11.60
CA GLN A 362 6.99 -3.08 12.25
C GLN A 362 8.52 -2.97 12.39
N GLY A 363 9.12 -2.05 11.62
CA GLY A 363 10.54 -1.78 11.61
C GLY A 363 10.86 -0.31 11.95
N PHE A 364 10.97 0.02 13.24
CA PHE A 364 11.23 1.40 13.66
C PHE A 364 12.65 1.89 13.32
N ALA A 365 13.65 1.01 13.38
CA ALA A 365 15.05 1.34 13.20
C ALA A 365 15.88 0.15 12.69
N PHE A 366 17.09 0.44 12.19
CA PHE A 366 18.05 -0.59 11.81
C PHE A 366 18.39 -1.53 12.97
N GLY A 367 18.63 -2.79 12.65
CA GLY A 367 18.77 -3.88 13.63
C GLY A 367 17.46 -4.60 13.92
N ASP A 368 16.30 -4.05 13.55
CA ASP A 368 15.08 -4.83 13.43
C ASP A 368 15.15 -5.73 12.18
N PRO A 369 14.82 -7.03 12.26
CA PRO A 369 14.89 -7.95 11.14
C PRO A 369 14.11 -7.51 9.89
N VAL A 370 12.97 -6.83 10.05
CA VAL A 370 12.16 -6.33 8.93
C VAL A 370 12.86 -5.14 8.26
N VAL A 371 13.40 -4.19 9.04
CA VAL A 371 14.15 -3.04 8.48
C VAL A 371 15.41 -3.50 7.78
N ASP A 372 16.10 -4.46 8.36
CA ASP A 372 17.33 -5.00 7.77
C ASP A 372 17.07 -5.70 6.43
N TYR A 373 15.86 -6.19 6.20
CA TYR A 373 15.40 -6.72 4.92
C TYR A 373 14.94 -5.61 3.96
N THR A 374 14.08 -4.68 4.41
CA THR A 374 13.42 -3.70 3.53
C THR A 374 14.24 -2.44 3.28
N ASN A 375 15.23 -2.15 4.14
CA ASN A 375 15.89 -0.84 4.25
C ASN A 375 14.90 0.33 4.42
N ALA A 376 13.75 0.08 5.05
CA ALA A 376 12.66 1.05 5.22
C ALA A 376 12.36 1.33 6.70
N PRO A 377 13.26 2.03 7.43
CA PRO A 377 13.00 2.42 8.82
C PRO A 377 11.86 3.43 8.90
N ALA A 378 11.05 3.40 9.96
CA ALA A 378 9.83 4.21 10.08
C ALA A 378 9.98 5.72 9.82
N TRP A 379 11.17 6.31 10.01
CA TRP A 379 11.41 7.74 9.74
C TRP A 379 11.35 8.11 8.25
N ILE A 380 11.41 7.17 7.32
CA ILE A 380 11.29 7.49 5.88
C ILE A 380 9.89 7.98 5.50
N ALA A 381 8.90 7.86 6.39
CA ALA A 381 7.55 8.39 6.18
C ALA A 381 7.52 9.94 6.15
N PHE A 382 8.50 10.61 6.74
CA PHE A 382 8.51 12.07 6.83
C PHE A 382 9.05 12.73 5.56
N ASN A 383 8.25 13.60 4.95
CA ASN A 383 8.63 14.45 3.82
C ASN A 383 7.71 15.71 3.78
N PRO A 384 8.06 16.77 3.03
CA PRO A 384 7.28 18.02 3.05
C PRO A 384 6.01 17.99 2.18
N TYR A 385 5.78 16.93 1.41
CA TYR A 385 4.71 16.86 0.42
C TYR A 385 3.53 15.97 0.85
N SER A 386 3.62 15.30 2.00
CA SER A 386 2.55 14.45 2.52
C SER A 386 2.55 14.39 4.04
N ARG A 387 1.46 13.89 4.60
CA ARG A 387 1.45 13.40 5.99
C ARG A 387 2.25 12.10 6.07
N PRO A 388 2.97 11.85 7.19
CA PRO A 388 3.56 10.55 7.39
C PRO A 388 2.43 9.54 7.69
N GLY A 389 2.58 8.34 7.16
CA GLY A 389 1.63 7.26 7.35
C GLY A 389 2.31 5.90 7.41
N TRP A 390 1.75 5.01 8.23
CA TRP A 390 2.34 3.72 8.52
C TRP A 390 1.34 2.57 8.56
N THR A 391 1.83 1.38 8.26
CA THR A 391 1.17 0.11 8.60
C THR A 391 1.34 -0.16 10.08
N THR A 392 0.25 -0.28 10.84
CA THR A 392 0.27 -0.33 12.31
C THR A 392 -0.32 -1.60 12.93
N TYR A 393 -0.13 -2.77 12.31
CA TYR A 393 -0.69 -4.04 12.81
C TYR A 393 -0.37 -4.32 14.29
N ALA A 394 -1.39 -4.77 15.04
CA ALA A 394 -1.28 -5.08 16.47
C ALA A 394 -0.54 -6.42 16.72
N LEU A 395 0.76 -6.45 16.39
CA LEU A 395 1.64 -7.60 16.60
C LEU A 395 2.23 -7.68 18.01
N ARG A 396 2.15 -6.59 18.77
CA ARG A 396 2.64 -6.44 20.15
C ARG A 396 1.59 -5.66 20.96
N ASP A 397 1.85 -5.46 22.26
CA ASP A 397 1.03 -4.54 23.05
C ASP A 397 1.05 -3.11 22.47
N PHE A 398 -0.01 -2.35 22.73
CA PHE A 398 -0.17 -1.03 22.12
C PHE A 398 0.93 -0.07 22.58
N ASP A 399 1.33 -0.09 23.85
CA ASP A 399 2.40 0.79 24.32
C ASP A 399 3.76 0.44 23.70
N GLY A 400 4.19 -0.82 23.71
CA GLY A 400 5.47 -1.22 23.12
C GLY A 400 5.51 -0.97 21.61
N TYR A 401 4.36 -0.91 20.95
CA TYR A 401 4.25 -0.62 19.53
C TYR A 401 4.14 0.87 19.20
N PHE A 402 3.25 1.61 19.85
CA PHE A 402 2.97 3.01 19.51
C PHE A 402 3.92 4.00 20.17
N GLN A 403 4.54 3.69 21.31
CA GLN A 403 5.43 4.66 21.97
C GLN A 403 6.64 5.05 21.10
N PRO A 404 7.34 4.12 20.41
CA PRO A 404 8.37 4.49 19.44
C PRO A 404 7.85 5.40 18.32
N LEU A 405 6.63 5.12 17.82
CA LEU A 405 5.99 5.95 16.80
C LEU A 405 5.70 7.36 17.31
N TYR A 406 5.18 7.49 18.54
CA TYR A 406 4.94 8.78 19.18
C TYR A 406 6.23 9.55 19.42
N GLY A 407 7.32 8.87 19.78
CA GLY A 407 8.65 9.47 19.87
C GLY A 407 9.11 10.05 18.53
N LEU A 408 8.91 9.32 17.43
CA LEU A 408 9.21 9.82 16.08
C LEU A 408 8.33 11.02 15.70
N LEU A 409 7.03 10.96 15.97
CA LEU A 409 6.11 12.08 15.72
C LEU A 409 6.51 13.32 16.51
N ALA A 410 6.82 13.17 17.81
CA ALA A 410 7.25 14.27 18.66
C ALA A 410 8.56 14.90 18.16
N GLY A 411 9.52 14.08 17.72
CA GLY A 411 10.76 14.55 17.10
C GLY A 411 10.56 15.35 15.80
N HIS A 412 9.38 15.29 15.19
CA HIS A 412 9.01 16.02 13.98
C HIS A 412 7.88 17.04 14.22
N GLY A 413 7.65 17.45 15.47
CA GLY A 413 6.67 18.50 15.80
C GLY A 413 5.21 18.02 15.82
N ASN A 414 4.97 16.72 16.03
CA ASN A 414 3.65 16.09 16.10
C ASN A 414 2.75 16.41 14.89
N PRO A 415 3.19 16.11 13.65
CA PRO A 415 2.35 16.32 12.49
C PRO A 415 1.11 15.42 12.54
N SER A 416 0.02 15.87 11.90
CA SER A 416 -1.08 14.97 11.57
C SER A 416 -0.57 13.80 10.72
N TRP A 417 -1.02 12.59 11.02
CA TRP A 417 -0.50 11.36 10.42
C TRP A 417 -1.61 10.36 10.05
N GLY A 418 -1.25 9.21 9.48
CA GLY A 418 -2.19 8.13 9.17
C GLY A 418 -1.73 6.75 9.65
N GLY A 419 -2.62 5.98 10.28
CA GLY A 419 -2.49 4.52 10.31
C GLY A 419 -3.05 4.01 9.00
N VAL A 420 -2.23 3.91 7.96
CA VAL A 420 -2.73 3.75 6.60
C VAL A 420 -3.10 2.32 6.25
N GLU A 421 -2.57 1.36 7.00
CA GLU A 421 -2.92 -0.06 6.90
C GLU A 421 -2.93 -0.68 8.30
N VAL A 422 -4.13 -1.00 8.79
CA VAL A 422 -4.36 -1.36 10.21
C VAL A 422 -5.24 -2.57 10.34
N ASN A 423 -4.98 -3.40 11.35
CA ASN A 423 -5.89 -4.45 11.81
C ASN A 423 -5.40 -4.99 13.16
N VAL A 424 -6.32 -5.32 14.07
CA VAL A 424 -6.00 -5.97 15.35
C VAL A 424 -5.99 -7.51 15.28
N GLY A 425 -6.28 -8.06 14.10
CA GLY A 425 -6.51 -9.47 13.85
C GLY A 425 -5.25 -10.31 13.69
N PHE A 426 -4.07 -9.72 13.51
CA PHE A 426 -2.79 -10.42 13.23
C PHE A 426 -2.18 -11.21 14.41
N GLY A 427 -2.90 -11.40 15.52
CA GLY A 427 -2.54 -12.40 16.54
C GLY A 427 -1.67 -11.93 17.70
N GLY A 428 -1.48 -10.63 17.93
CA GLY A 428 -0.69 -10.09 19.05
C GLY A 428 -1.49 -9.47 20.21
N ARG A 429 -2.83 -9.60 20.22
CA ARG A 429 -3.73 -8.67 20.92
C ARG A 429 -3.53 -8.57 22.45
N ARG A 430 -3.52 -7.33 22.98
CA ARG A 430 -3.77 -7.01 24.41
C ARG A 430 -4.74 -5.81 24.64
N GLY A 431 -5.61 -5.49 23.67
CA GLY A 431 -6.63 -4.42 23.84
C GLY A 431 -7.76 -4.40 22.80
N SER A 432 -8.80 -3.59 23.03
CA SER A 432 -9.97 -3.44 22.13
C SER A 432 -9.69 -2.61 20.87
N TRP A 433 -10.55 -2.74 19.86
CA TRP A 433 -10.65 -1.83 18.72
C TRP A 433 -10.90 -0.40 19.17
N GLU A 434 -11.63 -0.16 20.25
CA GLU A 434 -11.85 1.20 20.77
C GLU A 434 -10.53 1.82 21.24
N SER A 435 -9.77 1.11 22.07
CA SER A 435 -8.43 1.53 22.50
C SER A 435 -7.47 1.66 21.32
N TYR A 436 -7.49 0.72 20.38
CA TYR A 436 -6.65 0.78 19.19
C TYR A 436 -6.93 2.02 18.33
N LEU A 437 -8.21 2.37 18.12
CA LEU A 437 -8.59 3.60 17.42
C LEU A 437 -8.22 4.84 18.23
N TRP A 438 -8.27 4.79 19.58
CA TRP A 438 -7.80 5.88 20.42
C TRP A 438 -6.30 6.14 20.24
N HIS A 439 -5.48 5.08 20.18
CA HIS A 439 -4.04 5.17 19.91
C HIS A 439 -3.70 5.83 18.55
N HIS A 440 -4.65 5.85 17.62
CA HIS A 440 -4.54 6.60 16.38
C HIS A 440 -5.16 8.00 16.51
N PHE A 441 -6.48 8.07 16.57
CA PHE A 441 -7.24 9.30 16.46
C PHE A 441 -7.08 10.22 17.67
N GLY A 442 -6.94 9.66 18.88
CA GLY A 442 -6.64 10.40 20.11
C GLY A 442 -5.21 10.96 20.13
N ARG A 443 -4.35 10.53 19.19
CA ARG A 443 -2.95 10.94 19.07
C ARG A 443 -2.65 11.62 17.72
N GLY A 444 -3.66 12.26 17.13
CA GLY A 444 -3.49 13.14 15.97
C GLY A 444 -3.56 12.47 14.60
N ALA A 445 -3.89 11.17 14.52
CA ALA A 445 -4.15 10.55 13.23
C ALA A 445 -5.36 11.22 12.55
N LYS A 446 -5.29 11.41 11.24
CA LYS A 446 -6.38 11.89 10.38
C LYS A 446 -6.96 10.81 9.48
N PHE A 447 -6.28 9.67 9.41
CA PHE A 447 -6.62 8.56 8.55
C PHE A 447 -6.33 7.25 9.27
N VAL A 448 -7.31 6.34 9.29
CA VAL A 448 -7.14 4.95 9.74
C VAL A 448 -7.70 4.04 8.66
N GLY A 449 -6.83 3.34 7.94
CA GLY A 449 -7.17 2.41 6.86
C GLY A 449 -7.21 0.97 7.34
N VAL A 450 -8.40 0.45 7.61
CA VAL A 450 -8.62 -0.94 8.01
C VAL A 450 -8.37 -1.87 6.83
N ASN A 451 -7.32 -2.69 6.93
CA ASN A 451 -7.08 -3.73 5.95
C ASN A 451 -7.97 -4.93 6.23
N THR A 452 -8.69 -5.40 5.22
CA THR A 452 -9.54 -6.58 5.29
C THR A 452 -9.13 -7.67 4.30
N GLY A 453 -8.00 -7.52 3.60
CA GLY A 453 -7.55 -8.46 2.57
C GLY A 453 -6.07 -8.81 2.66
N ALA A 454 -5.75 -10.01 2.18
CA ALA A 454 -4.40 -10.52 2.02
C ALA A 454 -4.34 -11.50 0.84
N THR A 455 -3.15 -11.97 0.49
CA THR A 455 -3.00 -12.92 -0.63
C THR A 455 -3.53 -14.31 -0.31
N SER A 456 -3.61 -14.71 0.96
CA SER A 456 -4.18 -16.01 1.37
C SER A 456 -5.61 -15.85 1.89
N ALA A 457 -6.48 -16.79 1.51
CA ALA A 457 -7.89 -16.80 1.95
C ALA A 457 -8.02 -16.92 3.48
N GLU A 458 -7.11 -17.67 4.11
CA GLU A 458 -7.07 -17.82 5.57
C GLU A 458 -6.81 -16.48 6.27
N LEU A 459 -5.77 -15.76 5.83
CA LEU A 459 -5.42 -14.47 6.40
C LEU A 459 -6.52 -13.44 6.11
N THR A 460 -7.02 -13.36 4.87
CA THR A 460 -8.17 -12.51 4.52
C THR A 460 -9.36 -12.76 5.46
N GLY A 461 -9.76 -14.02 5.63
CA GLY A 461 -10.86 -14.36 6.53
C GLY A 461 -10.59 -13.97 8.00
N GLN A 462 -9.34 -14.06 8.47
CA GLN A 462 -8.95 -13.60 9.80
C GLN A 462 -9.06 -12.07 9.94
N LEU A 463 -8.58 -11.31 8.95
CA LEU A 463 -8.67 -9.86 8.94
C LEU A 463 -10.11 -9.36 8.89
N GLU A 464 -10.96 -9.99 8.08
CA GLU A 464 -12.39 -9.67 8.00
C GLU A 464 -13.11 -9.99 9.31
N ARG A 465 -12.88 -11.16 9.91
CA ARG A 465 -13.50 -11.53 11.20
C ARG A 465 -13.15 -10.52 12.29
N SER A 466 -11.90 -10.06 12.32
CA SER A 466 -11.44 -9.03 13.25
C SER A 466 -12.11 -7.68 12.96
N ALA A 467 -12.00 -7.20 11.71
CA ALA A 467 -12.47 -5.89 11.28
C ALA A 467 -13.99 -5.73 11.41
N PHE A 468 -14.76 -6.81 11.36
CA PHE A 468 -16.22 -6.76 11.40
C PHE A 468 -16.83 -7.55 12.56
N SER A 469 -16.04 -7.79 13.61
CA SER A 469 -16.56 -8.32 14.87
C SER A 469 -17.56 -7.34 15.51
N PRO A 470 -18.50 -7.81 16.36
CA PRO A 470 -19.43 -6.93 17.06
C PRO A 470 -18.74 -5.80 17.84
N GLU A 471 -17.59 -6.11 18.45
CA GLU A 471 -16.75 -5.19 19.20
C GLU A 471 -16.12 -4.11 18.29
N ALA A 472 -15.59 -4.50 17.13
CA ALA A 472 -15.10 -3.55 16.13
C ALA A 472 -16.21 -2.59 15.66
N LEU A 473 -17.38 -3.15 15.30
CA LEU A 473 -18.52 -2.37 14.81
C LEU A 473 -19.02 -1.36 15.86
N ALA A 474 -19.03 -1.74 17.14
CA ALA A 474 -19.36 -0.83 18.24
C ALA A 474 -18.36 0.33 18.35
N ALA A 475 -17.05 0.04 18.28
CA ALA A 475 -16.00 1.04 18.31
C ALA A 475 -16.09 2.02 17.13
N TYR A 476 -16.34 1.52 15.91
CA TYR A 476 -16.50 2.37 14.73
C TYR A 476 -17.72 3.28 14.82
N ARG A 477 -18.87 2.75 15.25
CA ARG A 477 -20.09 3.56 15.43
C ARG A 477 -19.87 4.68 16.44
N ARG A 478 -19.18 4.37 17.54
CA ARG A 478 -18.80 5.36 18.56
C ARG A 478 -17.88 6.45 17.98
N PHE A 479 -16.84 6.07 17.24
CA PHE A 479 -15.97 7.03 16.55
C PHE A 479 -16.75 7.91 15.57
N LEU A 480 -17.56 7.28 14.70
CA LEU A 480 -18.33 7.95 13.64
C LEU A 480 -19.43 8.86 14.19
N SER A 481 -19.91 8.65 15.41
CA SER A 481 -20.86 9.55 16.07
C SER A 481 -20.19 10.75 16.75
N GLY A 482 -18.86 10.90 16.63
CA GLY A 482 -18.10 11.95 17.33
C GLY A 482 -17.88 11.69 18.82
N ALA A 483 -18.28 10.53 19.35
CA ALA A 483 -18.08 10.21 20.75
C ALA A 483 -16.60 9.92 21.04
N ALA A 484 -16.14 10.33 22.22
CA ALA A 484 -14.75 10.13 22.63
C ALA A 484 -14.40 8.64 22.74
N LEU A 485 -13.32 8.22 22.08
CA LEU A 485 -12.74 6.89 22.24
C LEU A 485 -12.01 6.78 23.59
N ARG A 486 -11.82 5.54 24.08
CA ARG A 486 -11.22 5.26 25.39
C ARG A 486 -9.84 4.60 25.25
N PRO A 487 -8.82 5.00 26.03
CA PRO A 487 -7.45 4.47 25.94
C PRO A 487 -7.24 3.02 26.43
N GLU A 488 -8.18 2.46 27.20
CA GLU A 488 -7.98 1.28 28.09
C GLU A 488 -7.01 1.48 29.27
#